data_AF-A0A562TH98-F1
#
_entry.id   AF-A0A562TH98-F1
#
_cell.length_a   1.000
_cell.length_b   1.000
_cell.length_c   1.000
_cell.angle_alpha   90.00
_cell.angle_beta   90.00
_cell.angle_gamma   90.00
#
_symmetry.space_group_name_H-M   'P 1'
#
loop_
_entity.id
_entity.type
_entity.pdbx_description
1 polymer ?
#
loop_
_entity_poly.entity_id
_entity_poly.type
_entity_poly.pdbx_seq_one_letter_code
_entity_poly.pdbx_strand_id
1 'polypeptide(L)'
;MARFPYRKDKVADLGRLLAQAAVDEQTRSRLQDDPKAALNGILPGVTKDLFSFEVVSEADQKIAVLPYRLNKTKLANQDPEYLASVAATIQ
;
A
#
# COMPACT_ATOMS: atom_id res chain seq x y z
N MET A 1 0.66 26.76 0.58
CA MET A 1 0.80 25.28 0.68
C MET A 1 1.62 24.97 1.91
N ALA A 2 1.06 24.27 2.90
CA ALA A 2 1.81 23.83 4.06
C ALA A 2 2.93 22.90 3.57
N ARG A 3 4.18 23.37 3.66
CA ARG A 3 5.33 22.51 3.39
C ARG A 3 5.40 21.52 4.56
N PHE A 4 5.21 20.25 4.26
CA PHE A 4 5.43 19.17 5.21
C PHE A 4 6.80 19.36 5.88
N PRO A 5 6.93 19.14 7.20
CA PRO A 5 8.21 19.28 7.88
C PRO A 5 9.19 18.23 7.36
N TYR A 6 10.03 18.64 6.41
CA TYR A 6 11.07 17.81 5.84
C TYR A 6 12.21 17.66 6.85
N ARG A 7 12.28 16.49 7.48
CA ARG A 7 13.30 16.14 8.47
C ARG A 7 14.46 15.40 7.80
N LYS A 8 15.42 16.16 7.27
CA LYS A 8 16.62 15.62 6.60
C LYS A 8 17.36 14.58 7.44
N ASP A 9 17.41 14.78 8.75
CA ASP A 9 18.04 13.90 9.72
C ASP A 9 17.40 12.51 9.79
N LYS A 10 16.11 12.39 9.46
CA LYS A 10 15.35 11.13 9.54
C LYS A 10 15.20 10.40 8.22
N VAL A 11 15.62 11.01 7.11
CA VAL A 11 15.61 10.37 5.79
C VAL A 11 16.56 9.17 5.75
N ALA A 12 17.75 9.30 6.36
CA ALA A 12 18.73 8.22 6.41
C ALA A 12 18.23 7.04 7.26
N ASP A 13 17.61 7.32 8.40
CA ASP A 13 17.02 6.30 9.28
C ASP A 13 15.90 5.52 8.56
N LEU A 14 15.02 6.23 7.85
CA LEU A 14 13.98 5.63 7.02
C LEU A 14 14.57 4.77 5.89
N GLY A 15 15.60 5.28 5.20
CA GLY A 15 16.27 4.54 4.14
C GLY A 15 16.90 3.23 4.62
N ARG A 16 17.49 3.23 5.82
CA ARG A 16 18.02 2.01 6.45
C ARG A 16 16.93 1.00 6.79
N LEU A 17 15.82 1.47 7.36
CA LEU A 17 14.66 0.64 7.68
C LEU A 17 14.13 -0.07 6.43
N LEU A 18 13.97 0.68 5.33
CA LEU A 18 13.50 0.13 4.05
C LEU A 18 14.51 -0.85 3.44
N ALA A 19 15.80 -0.53 3.48
CA ALA A 19 16.85 -1.43 3.01
C ALA A 19 16.86 -2.73 3.83
N GLN A 20 16.65 -2.66 5.13
CA GLN A 20 16.59 -3.84 6.00
C GLN A 20 15.34 -4.68 5.73
N ALA A 21 14.18 -4.05 5.55
CA ALA A 21 12.94 -4.73 5.15
C ALA A 21 13.04 -5.39 3.75
N ALA A 22 13.96 -4.95 2.89
CA ALA A 22 14.16 -5.56 1.57
C ALA A 22 14.96 -6.89 1.61
N VAL A 23 15.76 -7.11 2.66
CA VAL A 23 16.60 -8.32 2.82
C VAL A 23 16.15 -9.23 3.95
N ASP A 24 15.38 -8.71 4.91
CA ASP A 24 14.85 -9.48 6.04
C ASP A 24 13.31 -9.49 6.03
N GLU A 25 12.77 -10.67 5.75
CA GLU A 25 11.32 -10.90 5.68
C GLU A 25 10.63 -10.64 7.03
N GLN A 26 11.29 -10.92 8.16
CA GLN A 26 10.70 -10.66 9.47
C GLN A 26 10.53 -9.16 9.73
N THR A 27 11.51 -8.36 9.30
CA THR A 27 11.43 -6.90 9.35
C THR A 27 10.37 -6.38 8.37
N ARG A 28 10.24 -7.00 7.19
CA ARG A 28 9.20 -6.67 6.21
C ARG A 28 7.80 -6.89 6.74
N SER A 29 7.50 -8.08 7.27
CA SER A 29 6.16 -8.39 7.81
C SER A 29 5.80 -7.46 8.95
N ARG A 30 6.74 -7.17 9.88
CA ARG A 30 6.50 -6.18 10.95
C ARG A 30 6.20 -4.78 10.41
N LEU A 31 6.86 -4.37 9.32
CA LEU A 31 6.59 -3.09 8.66
C LEU A 31 5.20 -3.03 8.03
N GLN A 32 4.73 -4.15 7.48
CA GLN A 32 3.42 -4.28 6.84
C GLN A 32 2.28 -4.38 7.87
N ASP A 33 2.48 -5.15 8.94
CA ASP A 33 1.48 -5.41 9.97
C ASP A 33 1.25 -4.20 10.88
N ASP A 34 2.33 -3.54 11.33
CA ASP A 34 2.24 -2.34 12.16
C ASP A 34 3.31 -1.30 11.76
N PRO A 35 3.05 -0.55 10.67
CA PRO A 35 3.96 0.49 10.21
C PRO A 35 4.15 1.61 11.24
N LYS A 36 3.16 1.87 12.13
CA LYS A 36 3.30 2.91 13.15
C LYS A 36 4.27 2.50 14.24
N ALA A 37 4.27 1.23 14.64
CA ALA A 37 5.25 0.69 15.56
C ALA A 37 6.64 0.66 14.93
N ALA A 38 6.75 0.27 13.66
CA ALA A 38 8.04 0.21 12.97
C ALA A 38 8.67 1.59 12.70
N LEU A 39 7.84 2.64 12.55
CA LEU A 39 8.28 4.03 12.37
C LEU A 39 8.51 4.76 13.70
N ASN A 40 8.43 4.07 14.85
CA ASN A 40 8.79 4.64 16.15
C ASN A 40 10.24 5.15 16.16
N GLY A 41 10.44 6.37 16.63
CA GLY A 41 11.77 7.00 16.70
C GLY A 41 12.24 7.66 15.38
N ILE A 42 11.64 7.30 14.24
CA ILE A 42 11.88 7.96 12.94
C ILE A 42 10.91 9.14 12.78
N LEU A 43 9.62 8.90 13.03
CA LEU A 43 8.58 9.93 12.98
C LEU A 43 8.13 10.34 14.40
N PRO A 44 7.79 11.63 14.61
CA PRO A 44 7.18 12.08 15.86
C PRO A 44 5.85 11.37 16.10
N GLY A 45 5.50 11.14 17.38
CA GLY A 45 4.20 10.56 17.78
C GLY A 45 3.01 11.24 17.09
N VAL A 46 2.98 12.57 17.19
CA VAL A 46 1.92 13.41 16.60
C VAL A 46 1.78 13.22 15.10
N THR A 47 2.89 13.00 14.38
CA THR A 47 2.84 12.77 12.92
C THR A 47 2.31 11.37 12.60
N LYS A 48 2.63 10.36 13.40
CA LYS A 48 2.13 8.99 13.17
C LYS A 48 0.62 8.86 13.39
N ASP A 49 0.05 9.72 14.21
CA ASP A 49 -1.39 9.71 14.49
C ASP A 49 -2.21 10.46 13.44
N LEU A 50 -1.57 11.39 12.73
CA LEU A 50 -2.21 12.18 11.66
C LEU A 50 -2.29 11.44 10.32
N PHE A 51 -1.59 10.31 10.16
CA PHE A 51 -1.52 9.58 8.90
C PHE A 51 -1.84 8.08 9.07
N SER A 52 -2.50 7.53 8.05
CA SER A 52 -2.56 6.09 7.81
C SER A 52 -1.37 5.70 6.96
N PHE A 53 -0.67 4.64 7.35
CA PHE A 53 0.48 4.11 6.63
C PHE A 53 0.12 2.75 6.06
N GLU A 54 0.46 2.53 4.81
CA GLU A 54 0.35 1.24 4.12
C GLU A 54 1.69 0.98 3.44
N VAL A 55 2.26 -0.20 3.68
CA VAL A 55 3.54 -0.61 3.08
C VAL A 55 3.22 -1.56 1.94
N VAL A 56 3.32 -1.05 0.71
CA VAL A 56 3.07 -1.82 -0.50
C VAL A 56 4.41 -2.32 -1.05
N SER A 57 4.53 -3.65 -1.22
CA SER A 57 5.65 -4.26 -1.95
C SER A 57 5.17 -4.70 -3.33
N GLU A 58 6.04 -4.69 -4.34
CA GLU A 58 5.69 -5.16 -5.70
C GLU A 58 5.24 -6.63 -5.71
N ALA A 59 5.69 -7.44 -4.75
CA ALA A 59 5.27 -8.84 -4.62
C ALA A 59 3.79 -8.99 -4.21
N ASP A 60 3.18 -7.97 -3.60
CA ASP A 60 1.81 -8.00 -3.08
C ASP A 60 0.77 -7.38 -4.04
N GLN A 61 1.19 -6.81 -5.17
CA GLN A 61 0.24 -6.24 -6.12
C GLN A 61 -0.36 -7.31 -7.02
N LYS A 62 -1.55 -7.81 -6.65
CA LYS A 62 -2.51 -8.31 -7.64
C LYS A 62 -3.04 -7.11 -8.44
N ILE A 63 -2.32 -6.71 -9.47
CA ILE A 63 -2.76 -5.66 -10.39
C ILE A 63 -3.94 -6.19 -11.19
N ALA A 64 -5.17 -5.97 -10.70
CA ALA A 64 -6.38 -6.24 -11.43
C ALA A 64 -6.64 -5.08 -12.41
N VAL A 65 -6.22 -5.24 -13.67
CA VAL A 65 -6.52 -4.26 -14.72
C VAL A 65 -7.97 -4.46 -15.14
N LEU A 66 -8.85 -3.55 -14.71
CA LEU A 66 -10.23 -3.54 -15.19
C LEU A 66 -10.26 -3.06 -16.65
N PRO A 67 -10.89 -3.79 -17.57
CA PRO A 67 -11.00 -3.33 -18.95
C PRO A 67 -11.76 -2.00 -19.02
N TYR A 68 -11.22 -1.04 -19.79
CA TYR A 68 -11.74 0.33 -19.93
C TYR A 68 -13.21 0.43 -20.41
N ARG A 69 -13.79 -0.68 -20.90
CA ARG A 69 -15.16 -0.76 -21.44
C ARG A 69 -16.05 -1.74 -20.68
N LEU A 70 -16.17 -1.57 -19.36
CA LEU A 70 -17.15 -2.29 -18.59
C LEU A 70 -18.59 -1.81 -18.90
N ASN A 71 -19.50 -2.77 -19.10
CA ASN A 71 -20.92 -2.49 -19.30
C ASN A 71 -21.56 -2.21 -17.94
N LYS A 72 -21.72 -0.91 -17.63
CA LYS A 72 -22.24 -0.42 -16.35
C LYS A 72 -23.62 -0.97 -16.00
N THR A 73 -24.47 -1.21 -16.99
CA THR A 73 -25.82 -1.75 -16.78
C THR A 73 -25.79 -3.20 -16.33
N LYS A 74 -24.95 -4.03 -16.95
CA LYS A 74 -24.79 -5.44 -16.56
C LYS A 74 -24.12 -5.59 -15.19
N LEU A 75 -23.20 -4.69 -14.85
CA LEU A 75 -22.62 -4.60 -13.51
C LEU A 75 -23.65 -4.22 -12.44
N ALA A 76 -24.49 -3.21 -12.71
CA ALA A 76 -25.54 -2.79 -11.78
C ALA A 76 -26.56 -3.89 -11.51
N ASN A 77 -26.85 -4.71 -12.53
CA ASN A 77 -27.78 -5.83 -12.44
C ASN A 77 -27.15 -7.13 -11.93
N GLN A 78 -25.87 -7.12 -11.56
CA GLN A 78 -25.12 -8.29 -11.09
C GLN A 78 -25.29 -9.52 -12.01
N ASP A 79 -25.27 -9.29 -13.33
CA ASP A 79 -25.45 -10.36 -14.31
C ASP A 79 -24.36 -11.45 -14.14
N PRO A 80 -24.72 -12.68 -13.73
CA PRO A 80 -23.77 -13.70 -13.33
C PRO A 80 -22.88 -14.17 -14.48
N GLU A 81 -23.39 -14.23 -15.71
CA GLU A 81 -22.58 -14.58 -16.89
C GLU A 81 -21.57 -13.47 -17.21
N TYR A 82 -22.01 -12.22 -17.11
CA TYR A 82 -21.13 -11.08 -17.35
C TYR A 82 -20.01 -10.99 -16.32
N LEU A 83 -20.34 -11.14 -15.03
CA LEU A 83 -19.35 -11.14 -13.95
C LEU A 83 -18.36 -12.30 -14.08
N ALA A 84 -18.82 -13.50 -14.48
CA ALA A 84 -17.92 -14.63 -14.75
C ALA A 84 -16.96 -14.34 -15.91
N SER A 85 -17.45 -13.72 -16.99
CA SER A 85 -16.60 -13.35 -18.14
C SER A 85 -15.56 -12.28 -17.80
N VAL A 86 -15.95 -11.31 -16.95
CA VAL A 86 -15.05 -10.26 -16.45
C VAL A 86 -14.00 -10.88 -15.52
N ALA A 87 -14.41 -11.78 -14.61
CA ALA A 87 -13.49 -12.47 -13.72
C ALA A 87 -12.46 -13.33 -14.46
N ALA A 88 -12.87 -14.02 -15.54
CA ALA A 88 -11.97 -14.77 -16.41
C ALA A 88 -10.95 -13.90 -17.17
N THR A 89 -11.21 -12.60 -17.31
CA THR A 89 -10.32 -11.65 -17.98
C THR A 89 -9.29 -11.03 -17.03
N ILE A 90 -9.49 -11.16 -15.70
CA ILE A 90 -8.68 -10.52 -14.66
C ILE A 90 -7.69 -11.50 -13.99
N GLN A 91 -7.75 -12.80 -14.35
CA GLN A 91 -6.74 -13.81 -13.96
C GLN A 91 -5.48 -13.71 -14.81
#